data_AF-A0A6M3LAT3-F1
#
_entry.id   AF-A0A6M3LAT3-F1
#
_cell.length_a   1.000
_cell.length_b   1.000
_cell.length_c   1.000
_cell.angle_alpha   90.00
_cell.angle_beta   90.00
_cell.angle_gamma   90.00
#
_symmetry.space_group_name_H-M   'P 1'
#
loop_
_entity.id
_entity.type
_entity.pdbx_description
1 polymer ?
#
loop_
_entity_poly.entity_id
_entity_poly.type
_entity_poly.pdbx_seq_one_letter_code
_entity_poly.pdbx_strand_id
1 'polypeptide(L)'
;MLKLNLGCGRNKKDGYTNVDIDDKVSPDERKHIMELDYPEGSVEVIYLSHILEHLPLSSEAILIKRMTKWLKKGGILKIAVPDIKIICKLIADGETEFILWNWLYGSGENNPMSHFWGYTEEILTQIL
;
A
#
# COMPACT_ATOMS: atom_id res chain seq x y z
N MET A 1 8.57 3.64 -20.49
CA MET A 1 7.49 2.73 -20.04
C MET A 1 7.06 3.19 -18.65
N LEU A 2 5.75 3.23 -18.36
CA LEU A 2 5.22 3.82 -17.13
C LEU A 2 5.34 2.84 -15.94
N LYS A 3 5.90 3.31 -14.83
CA LYS A 3 6.00 2.59 -13.56
C LYS A 3 5.52 3.51 -12.44
N LEU A 4 4.72 2.99 -11.51
CA LEU A 4 4.08 3.77 -10.45
C LEU A 4 4.60 3.35 -9.07
N ASN A 5 4.99 4.33 -8.25
CA ASN A 5 5.32 4.16 -6.84
C ASN A 5 4.24 4.90 -6.03
N LEU A 6 3.21 4.18 -5.60
CA LEU A 6 2.02 4.74 -4.97
C LEU A 6 2.20 4.80 -3.45
N GLY A 7 1.94 5.98 -2.87
CA GLY A 7 2.23 6.24 -1.47
C GLY A 7 3.73 6.29 -1.21
N CYS A 8 4.48 7.02 -2.05
CA CYS A 8 5.94 6.95 -2.05
C CYS A 8 6.58 7.42 -0.73
N GLY A 9 5.89 8.26 0.04
CA GLY A 9 6.48 8.98 1.16
C GLY A 9 7.80 9.62 0.75
N ARG A 10 8.79 9.56 1.63
CA ARG A 10 10.17 9.99 1.32
C ARG A 10 10.98 8.98 0.49
N ASN A 11 10.44 7.78 0.26
CA ASN A 11 11.13 6.69 -0.44
C ASN A 11 10.79 6.71 -1.93
N LYS A 12 11.35 7.71 -2.63
CA LYS A 12 11.20 7.82 -4.08
C LYS A 12 11.97 6.72 -4.79
N LYS A 13 11.44 6.26 -5.92
CA LYS A 13 12.07 5.24 -6.77
C LYS A 13 12.44 5.85 -8.11
N ASP A 14 13.71 5.72 -8.47
CA ASP A 14 14.20 6.18 -9.77
C ASP A 14 13.52 5.43 -10.91
N GLY A 15 13.06 6.19 -11.91
CA GLY A 15 12.34 5.66 -13.06
C GLY A 15 10.88 5.27 -12.79
N TYR A 16 10.33 5.65 -11.63
CA TYR A 16 8.92 5.55 -11.30
C TYR A 16 8.31 6.95 -11.23
N THR A 17 7.03 7.07 -11.58
CA THR A 17 6.19 8.19 -11.14
C THR A 17 5.86 7.98 -9.67
N ASN A 18 6.38 8.85 -8.81
CA ASN A 18 6.17 8.81 -7.37
C ASN A 18 4.91 9.60 -7.02
N VAL A 19 3.90 8.90 -6.50
CA VAL A 19 2.59 9.48 -6.19
C VAL A 19 2.40 9.49 -4.68
N ASP A 20 2.00 10.62 -4.12
CA ASP A 20 1.64 10.74 -2.71
C ASP A 20 0.56 11.81 -2.49
N ILE A 21 -0.15 11.74 -1.37
CA ILE A 21 -1.10 12.78 -0.96
C ILE A 21 -0.41 13.94 -0.23
N ASP A 22 0.70 13.65 0.47
CA ASP A 22 1.45 14.63 1.24
C ASP A 22 2.42 15.40 0.35
N ASP A 23 2.16 16.70 0.18
CA ASP A 23 3.03 17.58 -0.60
C ASP A 23 4.42 17.74 0.02
N LYS A 24 4.55 17.49 1.33
CA LYS A 24 5.81 17.63 2.08
C LYS A 24 6.87 16.62 1.67
N VAL A 25 6.49 15.52 1.01
CA VAL A 25 7.44 14.56 0.45
C VAL A 25 7.82 14.88 -1.00
N SER A 26 7.26 15.97 -1.55
CA SER A 26 7.48 16.47 -2.90
C SER A 26 7.30 15.37 -3.97
N PRO A 27 6.14 14.71 -4.06
CA PRO A 27 5.91 13.65 -5.04
C PRO A 27 5.95 14.21 -6.47
N ASP A 28 6.10 13.33 -7.46
CA ASP A 28 5.98 13.72 -8.88
C ASP A 28 4.52 14.06 -9.20
N GLU A 29 3.58 13.35 -8.57
CA GLU A 29 2.14 13.63 -8.64
C GLU A 29 1.55 13.68 -7.23
N ARG A 30 0.99 14.85 -6.85
CA ARG A 30 0.25 14.98 -5.59
C ARG A 30 -1.20 14.55 -5.79
N LYS A 31 -1.55 13.33 -5.37
CA LYS A 31 -2.90 12.78 -5.58
C LYS A 31 -3.26 11.69 -4.59
N HIS A 32 -4.53 11.64 -4.19
CA HIS A 32 -5.05 10.52 -3.41
C HIS A 32 -5.12 9.27 -4.30
N ILE A 33 -4.67 8.12 -3.80
CA ILE A 33 -4.56 6.88 -4.60
C ILE A 33 -5.89 6.45 -5.23
N MET A 34 -7.00 6.66 -4.52
CA MET A 34 -8.36 6.36 -5.01
C MET A 34 -8.82 7.27 -6.16
N GLU A 35 -8.16 8.40 -6.43
CA GLU A 35 -8.49 9.32 -7.51
C GLU A 35 -7.65 9.07 -8.78
N LEU A 36 -6.65 8.19 -8.72
CA LEU A 36 -5.77 7.89 -9.84
C LEU A 36 -6.54 7.19 -10.97
N ASP A 37 -6.29 7.58 -12.20
CA ASP A 37 -6.92 6.93 -13.34
C ASP A 37 -5.92 6.84 -14.48
N TYR A 38 -5.51 5.62 -14.80
CA TYR A 38 -4.56 5.34 -15.87
C TYR A 38 -5.26 4.50 -16.95
N PRO A 39 -4.90 4.66 -18.23
CA PRO A 39 -5.49 3.85 -19.29
C PRO A 39 -5.25 2.35 -19.06
N GLU A 40 -6.19 1.52 -19.51
CA GLU A 40 -6.05 0.07 -19.46
C GLU A 40 -4.79 -0.38 -20.22
N GLY A 41 -4.03 -1.30 -19.62
CA GLY A 41 -2.83 -1.85 -20.24
C GLY A 41 -1.65 -0.88 -20.44
N SER A 42 -1.65 0.28 -19.76
CA SER A 42 -0.63 1.32 -19.94
C SER A 42 0.55 1.24 -18.96
N VAL A 43 0.40 0.53 -17.85
CA VAL A 43 1.38 0.49 -16.75
C VAL A 43 2.18 -0.82 -16.78
N GLU A 44 3.50 -0.73 -16.62
CA GLU A 44 4.38 -1.91 -16.57
C GLU A 44 4.53 -2.46 -15.15
N VAL A 45 4.74 -1.58 -14.18
CA VAL A 45 4.92 -1.94 -12.78
C VAL A 45 4.14 -0.99 -11.90
N ILE A 46 3.41 -1.54 -10.95
CA ILE A 46 2.84 -0.79 -9.83
C ILE A 46 3.50 -1.31 -8.56
N TYR A 47 4.06 -0.40 -7.78
CA TYR A 47 4.55 -0.67 -6.44
C TYR A 47 3.75 0.15 -5.44
N LEU A 48 3.27 -0.49 -4.38
CA LEU A 48 2.69 0.15 -3.22
C LEU A 48 3.18 -0.54 -1.95
N SER A 49 3.46 0.25 -0.92
CA SER A 49 3.99 -0.24 0.34
C SER A 49 3.35 0.54 1.47
N HIS A 50 2.82 -0.17 2.45
CA HIS A 50 2.13 0.42 3.59
C HIS A 50 0.99 1.37 3.20
N ILE A 51 0.05 0.86 2.40
CA ILE A 51 -1.08 1.64 1.88
C ILE A 51 -2.39 0.88 2.07
N LEU A 52 -2.41 -0.41 1.76
CA LEU A 52 -3.67 -1.15 1.76
C LEU A 52 -4.27 -1.28 3.16
N GLU A 53 -3.44 -1.39 4.20
CA GLU A 53 -3.88 -1.43 5.60
C GLU A 53 -4.58 -0.14 6.08
N HIS A 54 -4.32 0.98 5.39
CA HIS A 54 -4.95 2.28 5.65
C HIS A 54 -6.26 2.47 4.89
N LEU A 55 -6.68 1.50 4.07
CA LEU A 55 -7.93 1.56 3.32
C LEU A 55 -9.01 0.69 3.98
N PRO A 56 -10.27 1.16 4.02
CA PRO A 56 -11.39 0.28 4.30
C PRO A 56 -11.42 -0.90 3.30
N LEU A 57 -11.82 -2.10 3.76
CA LEU A 57 -11.91 -3.32 2.95
C LEU A 57 -12.62 -3.12 1.60
N SER A 58 -13.71 -2.35 1.58
CA SER A 58 -14.46 -2.06 0.35
C SER A 58 -13.66 -1.22 -0.66
N SER A 59 -12.88 -0.25 -0.18
CA SER A 59 -12.05 0.63 -1.01
C SER A 59 -10.84 -0.11 -1.57
N GLU A 60 -10.26 -1.00 -0.78
CA GLU A 60 -9.08 -1.77 -1.16
C GLU A 60 -9.34 -2.71 -2.35
N ALA A 61 -10.42 -3.50 -2.30
CA ALA A 61 -10.81 -4.38 -3.39
C ALA A 61 -11.06 -3.59 -4.71
N ILE A 62 -11.64 -2.39 -4.60
CA ILE A 62 -11.84 -1.48 -5.74
C ILE A 62 -10.50 -1.02 -6.31
N LEU A 63 -9.56 -0.63 -5.44
CA LEU A 63 -8.23 -0.17 -5.85
C LEU A 63 -7.45 -1.28 -6.56
N ILE A 64 -7.37 -2.48 -5.99
CA ILE A 64 -6.66 -3.62 -6.60
C ILE A 64 -7.22 -3.92 -7.99
N LYS A 65 -8.55 -3.98 -8.12
CA LYS A 65 -9.23 -4.22 -9.41
C LYS A 65 -8.93 -3.14 -10.46
N ARG A 66 -8.71 -1.89 -10.04
CA ARG A 66 -8.32 -0.81 -10.97
C ARG A 66 -6.85 -0.95 -11.38
N MET A 67 -5.97 -1.18 -10.42
CA MET A 67 -4.54 -1.40 -10.67
C MET A 67 -4.30 -2.57 -11.63
N THR A 68 -5.05 -3.67 -11.49
CA THR A 68 -4.92 -4.82 -12.39
C THR A 68 -5.32 -4.51 -13.83
N LYS A 69 -6.30 -3.61 -14.05
CA LYS A 69 -6.64 -3.12 -15.39
C LYS A 69 -5.59 -2.18 -15.97
N TRP A 70 -5.00 -1.32 -15.14
CA TRP A 70 -3.95 -0.42 -15.60
C TRP A 70 -2.71 -1.17 -16.08
N LEU A 71 -2.43 -2.34 -15.53
CA LEU A 71 -1.30 -3.17 -15.92
C LEU A 71 -1.43 -3.70 -17.35
N LYS A 72 -0.36 -3.54 -18.13
CA LYS A 72 -0.18 -4.22 -19.41
C LYS A 72 -0.15 -5.74 -19.22
N LYS A 73 -0.37 -6.51 -20.29
CA LYS A 73 -0.17 -7.96 -20.27
C LYS A 73 1.25 -8.29 -19.81
N GLY A 74 1.37 -9.09 -18.74
CA GLY A 74 2.65 -9.43 -18.11
C GLY A 74 3.25 -8.32 -17.24
N GLY A 75 2.48 -7.26 -16.96
CA GLY A 75 2.83 -6.25 -15.97
C GLY A 75 2.83 -6.82 -14.54
N ILE A 76 3.45 -6.08 -13.61
CA ILE A 76 3.72 -6.56 -12.26
C ILE A 76 3.06 -5.62 -11.23
N LEU A 77 2.23 -6.18 -10.35
CA LEU A 77 1.77 -5.53 -9.12
C LEU A 77 2.65 -5.99 -7.95
N LYS A 78 3.27 -5.06 -7.24
CA LYS A 78 4.09 -5.32 -6.04
C LYS A 78 3.45 -4.64 -4.84
N ILE A 79 3.05 -5.43 -3.86
CA ILE A 79 2.45 -4.95 -2.62
C ILE A 79 3.33 -5.37 -1.45
N ALA A 80 3.55 -4.44 -0.52
CA ALA A 80 4.16 -4.72 0.77
C ALA A 80 3.26 -4.17 1.89
N VAL A 81 2.90 -5.03 2.83
CA VAL A 81 2.04 -4.72 3.99
C VAL A 81 2.61 -5.44 5.22
N PRO A 82 2.31 -4.96 6.45
CA PRO A 82 2.68 -5.67 7.66
C PRO A 82 2.00 -7.05 7.72
N ASP A 83 2.77 -8.08 8.04
CA ASP A 83 2.23 -9.43 8.28
C ASP A 83 1.72 -9.53 9.72
N ILE A 84 0.38 -9.53 9.86
CA ILE A 84 -0.28 -9.56 11.17
C ILE A 84 0.00 -10.87 11.93
N LYS A 85 0.26 -11.98 11.23
CA LYS A 85 0.57 -13.27 11.86
C LYS A 85 1.94 -13.22 12.52
N ILE A 86 2.92 -12.60 11.88
CA ILE A 86 4.26 -12.39 12.46
C ILE A 86 4.17 -11.44 13.65
N ILE A 87 3.45 -10.32 13.51
CA ILE A 87 3.31 -9.32 14.58
C ILE A 87 2.65 -9.94 15.82
N CYS A 88 1.52 -10.65 15.64
CA CYS A 88 0.82 -11.32 16.73
C CYS A 88 1.70 -12.36 17.42
N LYS A 89 2.51 -13.11 16.67
CA LYS A 89 3.44 -14.08 17.23
C LYS A 89 4.50 -13.41 18.12
N LEU A 90 5.12 -12.34 17.65
CA LEU A 90 6.13 -11.59 18.43
C LEU A 90 5.53 -11.07 19.75
N ILE A 91 4.34 -10.47 19.69
CA ILE A 91 3.63 -9.99 20.89
C ILE A 91 3.33 -11.16 21.84
N ALA A 92 2.85 -12.29 21.32
CA ALA A 92 2.56 -13.47 22.13
C ALA A 92 3.82 -14.09 22.76
N ASP A 93 4.97 -13.99 22.08
CA ASP A 93 6.28 -14.44 22.57
C ASP A 93 6.89 -13.48 23.62
N GLY A 94 6.19 -12.40 23.97
CA GLY A 94 6.54 -11.47 25.04
C GLY A 94 7.26 -10.20 24.59
N GLU A 95 7.37 -9.96 23.28
CA GLU A 95 7.89 -8.71 22.76
C GLU A 95 6.94 -7.55 23.07
N THR A 96 7.48 -6.47 23.63
CA THR A 96 6.68 -5.31 24.10
C THR A 96 7.02 -4.01 23.40
N GLU A 97 7.92 -4.05 22.41
CA GLU A 97 8.37 -2.88 21.68
C GLU A 97 7.23 -2.12 21.01
N PHE A 98 7.21 -0.79 21.19
CA PHE A 98 6.13 0.09 20.70
C PHE A 98 5.92 -0.02 19.19
N ILE A 99 6.96 -0.39 18.44
CA ILE A 99 6.89 -0.55 16.98
C ILE A 99 5.92 -1.66 16.56
N LEU A 100 5.79 -2.74 17.33
CA LEU A 100 4.88 -3.85 17.03
C LEU A 100 3.43 -3.39 17.09
N TRP A 101 3.10 -2.57 18.08
CA TRP A 101 1.77 -1.98 18.23
C TRP A 101 1.44 -0.99 17.11
N ASN A 102 2.43 -0.22 16.63
CA ASN A 102 2.24 0.63 15.44
C ASN A 102 2.05 -0.18 14.17
N TRP A 103 2.77 -1.29 13.99
CA TRP A 103 2.53 -2.15 12.82
C TRP A 103 1.16 -2.83 12.86
N LEU A 104 0.63 -3.09 14.06
CA LEU A 104 -0.69 -3.68 14.22
C LEU A 104 -1.82 -2.66 14.01
N TYR A 105 -1.73 -1.51 14.66
CA TYR A 105 -2.84 -0.54 14.75
C TYR A 105 -2.62 0.75 13.94
N GLY A 106 -1.42 0.98 13.44
CA GLY A 106 -0.99 2.29 12.96
C GLY A 106 -0.72 3.25 14.12
N SER A 107 -0.55 4.54 13.82
CA SER A 107 -0.20 5.55 14.84
C SER A 107 -1.41 6.13 15.61
N GLY A 108 -2.33 5.26 16.05
CA GLY A 108 -3.48 5.60 16.92
C GLY A 108 -4.74 6.10 16.20
N GLU A 109 -5.83 6.31 16.95
CA GLU A 109 -7.17 6.65 16.42
C GLU A 109 -7.24 8.02 15.73
N ASN A 110 -8.16 8.14 14.75
CA ASN A 110 -8.47 9.37 14.00
C ASN A 110 -7.28 10.00 13.25
N ASN A 111 -6.35 9.16 12.80
CA ASN A 111 -5.18 9.57 12.05
C ASN A 111 -5.20 8.89 10.66
N PRO A 112 -4.83 9.58 9.57
CA PRO A 112 -4.59 8.95 8.26
C PRO A 112 -3.69 7.70 8.29
N MET A 113 -2.87 7.57 9.32
CA MET A 113 -1.96 6.43 9.53
C MET A 113 -2.58 5.28 10.36
N SER A 114 -3.86 5.31 10.73
CA SER A 114 -4.51 4.17 11.40
C SER A 114 -4.65 2.99 10.44
N HIS A 115 -4.52 1.76 10.97
CA HIS A 115 -4.82 0.56 10.20
C HIS A 115 -6.28 0.17 10.40
N PHE A 116 -7.00 -0.11 9.32
CA PHE A 116 -8.38 -0.60 9.38
C PHE A 116 -8.44 -2.11 9.63
N TRP A 117 -7.39 -2.84 9.23
CA TRP A 117 -7.26 -4.29 9.30
C TRP A 117 -5.81 -4.70 8.99
N GLY A 118 -5.51 -6.00 9.07
CA GLY A 118 -4.18 -6.54 8.78
C GLY A 118 -4.18 -7.72 7.82
N TYR A 119 -3.02 -8.01 7.26
CA TYR A 119 -2.83 -9.02 6.22
C TYR A 119 -1.97 -10.17 6.69
N THR A 120 -2.27 -11.35 6.16
CA THR A 120 -1.31 -12.44 6.08
C THR A 120 -1.01 -12.70 4.60
N GLU A 121 0.06 -13.44 4.30
CA GLU A 121 0.36 -13.88 2.94
C GLU A 121 -0.84 -14.58 2.28
N GLU A 122 -1.57 -15.40 3.04
CA GLU A 122 -2.73 -16.14 2.54
C GLU A 122 -3.90 -15.22 2.16
N ILE A 123 -4.19 -14.20 2.97
CA ILE A 123 -5.24 -13.21 2.67
C ILE A 123 -4.83 -12.35 1.48
N LEU A 124 -3.59 -11.84 1.47
CA LEU A 124 -3.09 -11.00 0.39
C LEU A 124 -3.09 -11.75 -0.95
N THR A 125 -2.81 -13.05 -0.96
CA THR A 125 -2.86 -13.88 -2.18
C THR A 125 -4.28 -14.06 -2.71
N GLN A 126 -5.29 -14.11 -1.85
CA GLN A 126 -6.69 -14.32 -2.28
C GLN A 126 -7.32 -13.10 -2.96
N ILE A 127 -6.78 -11.91 -2.71
CA ILE A 127 -7.32 -10.65 -3.23
C ILE A 127 -6.59 -10.15 -4.49
N LEU A 128 -5.53 -10.84 -4.92
CA LEU A 128 -4.74 -10.53 -6.12
C LEU A 128 -5.10 -11.44 -7.29
#